data_AF-A0A2P7R3P5-F1
#
_entry.id   AF-A0A2P7R3P5-F1
#
_cell.length_a   1.000
_cell.length_b   1.000
_cell.length_c   1.000
_cell.angle_alpha   90.00
_cell.angle_beta   90.00
_cell.angle_gamma   90.00
#
_symmetry.space_group_name_H-M   'P 1'
#
loop_
_entity.id
_entity.type
_entity.pdbx_description
1 polymer ?
#
loop_
_entity_poly.entity_id
_entity_poly.type
_entity_poly.pdbx_seq_one_letter_code
_entity_poly.pdbx_strand_id
1 'polypeptide(L)'
;MPSKLLDALLLAMPLSPTLESWRQHLKTQLPYPVQGAQTLFIGEPTLAIVSFQHDRAEVLLPAMEWRHHDIHTAKPRSQGGVDEQSGSLAQLLALVDETMALRLKSFHECGSCGKRCAPELLGSLQGEPVCRDCIKGRRVLF
;
A
#
# COMPACT_ATOMS: atom_id res chain seq x y z
N MET A 1 -23.99 -12.80 19.48
CA MET A 1 -23.49 -11.81 18.51
C MET A 1 -22.51 -10.91 19.24
N PRO A 2 -21.20 -10.91 18.90
CA PRO A 2 -20.30 -9.93 19.49
C PRO A 2 -20.79 -8.54 19.07
N SER A 3 -20.88 -7.64 20.05
CA SER A 3 -21.42 -6.30 19.90
C SER A 3 -20.43 -5.44 19.11
N LYS A 4 -20.93 -4.60 18.18
CA LYS A 4 -20.12 -3.64 17.39
C LYS A 4 -19.22 -2.74 18.25
N LEU A 5 -19.56 -2.59 19.53
CA LEU A 5 -18.75 -1.92 20.55
C LEU A 5 -17.46 -2.67 20.90
N LEU A 6 -17.50 -4.01 21.00
CA LEU A 6 -16.30 -4.82 21.24
C LEU A 6 -15.34 -4.71 20.05
N ASP A 7 -15.83 -4.79 18.82
CA ASP A 7 -15.02 -4.64 17.61
C ASP A 7 -14.39 -3.24 17.53
N ALA A 8 -15.14 -2.19 17.88
CA ALA A 8 -14.63 -0.83 17.94
C ALA A 8 -13.60 -0.62 19.06
N LEU A 9 -13.77 -1.28 20.22
CA LEU A 9 -12.82 -1.23 21.33
C LEU A 9 -11.53 -1.98 21.00
N LEU A 10 -11.61 -3.11 20.29
CA LEU A 10 -10.43 -3.85 19.82
C LEU A 10 -9.60 -3.05 18.82
N LEU A 11 -10.24 -2.22 17.99
CA LEU A 11 -9.55 -1.28 17.10
C LEU A 11 -8.92 -0.11 17.86
N ALA A 12 -9.51 0.32 18.98
CA ALA A 12 -9.01 1.42 19.80
C ALA A 12 -7.97 1.01 20.86
N MET A 13 -7.70 -0.29 21.02
CA MET A 13 -6.72 -0.76 21.99
C MET A 13 -5.31 -0.34 21.59
N PRO A 14 -4.48 0.12 22.55
CA PRO A 14 -3.09 0.41 22.29
C PRO A 14 -2.37 -0.87 21.82
N LEU A 15 -1.47 -0.71 20.86
CA LEU A 15 -0.60 -1.81 20.43
C LEU A 15 0.28 -2.26 21.60
N SER A 16 0.64 -3.53 21.58
CA SER A 16 1.67 -4.03 22.49
C SER A 16 3.00 -3.29 22.26
N PRO A 17 3.90 -3.25 23.26
CA PRO A 17 5.21 -2.63 23.11
C PRO A 17 6.02 -3.18 21.93
N THR A 18 5.88 -4.48 21.64
CA THR A 18 6.56 -5.16 20.53
C THR A 18 6.06 -4.66 19.19
N LEU A 19 4.74 -4.67 18.98
CA LEU A 19 4.12 -4.20 17.73
C LEU A 19 4.31 -2.70 17.53
N GLU A 20 4.28 -1.93 18.61
CA GLU A 20 4.62 -0.51 18.58
C GLU A 20 6.07 -0.28 18.16
N SER A 21 7.01 -1.06 18.70
CA SER A 21 8.42 -1.02 18.29
C SER A 21 8.59 -1.32 16.79
N TRP A 22 7.92 -2.36 16.29
CA TRP A 22 7.93 -2.69 14.86
C TRP A 22 7.35 -1.56 14.01
N ARG A 23 6.24 -0.96 14.44
CA ARG A 23 5.61 0.17 13.78
C ARG A 23 6.53 1.39 13.69
N GLN A 24 7.21 1.73 14.78
CA GLN A 24 8.17 2.82 14.80
C GLN A 24 9.39 2.52 13.93
N HIS A 25 9.83 1.26 13.90
CA HIS A 25 10.92 0.83 13.03
C HIS A 25 10.56 1.04 11.56
N LEU A 26 9.38 0.59 11.11
CA LEU A 26 8.92 0.83 9.73
C LEU A 26 8.85 2.32 9.39
N LYS A 27 8.38 3.17 10.32
CA LYS A 27 8.29 4.63 10.10
C LYS A 27 9.62 5.33 9.94
N THR A 28 10.68 4.80 10.57
CA THR A 28 11.97 5.49 10.68
C THR A 28 13.05 4.92 9.77
N GLN A 29 12.97 3.63 9.43
CA GLN A 29 14.05 2.92 8.74
C GLN A 29 13.75 2.64 7.27
N LEU A 30 12.50 2.75 6.82
CA LEU A 30 12.18 2.51 5.41
C LEU A 30 12.65 3.69 4.54
N PRO A 31 13.22 3.43 3.34
CA PRO A 31 13.64 4.49 2.41
C PRO A 31 12.47 5.13 1.65
N TYR A 32 11.24 4.87 2.07
CA TYR A 32 10.01 5.33 1.45
C TYR A 32 9.20 6.15 2.46
N PRO A 33 8.42 7.15 2.01
CA PRO A 33 7.53 7.86 2.91
C PRO A 33 6.54 6.88 3.54
N VAL A 34 6.34 6.98 4.85
CA VAL A 34 5.39 6.17 5.60
C VAL A 34 4.37 7.09 6.27
N GLN A 35 3.09 6.84 6.00
CA GLN A 35 1.98 7.62 6.54
C GLN A 35 1.02 6.74 7.34
N GLY A 36 0.26 7.35 8.26
CA GLY A 36 -0.76 6.66 9.05
C GLY A 36 -0.36 6.32 10.49
N ALA A 37 -1.34 5.80 11.24
CA ALA A 37 -1.21 5.51 12.66
C ALA A 37 -1.22 3.99 12.90
N GLN A 38 -2.39 3.36 12.94
CA GLN A 38 -2.52 1.92 13.17
C GLN A 38 -2.38 1.10 11.88
N THR A 39 -2.79 1.69 10.76
CA THR A 39 -2.49 1.19 9.43
C THR A 39 -1.47 2.13 8.79
N LEU A 40 -0.34 1.57 8.38
CA LEU A 40 0.72 2.28 7.70
C LEU A 40 0.58 2.13 6.19
N PHE A 41 0.72 3.23 5.46
CA PHE A 41 0.80 3.28 4.01
C PHE A 41 2.24 3.62 3.64
N ILE A 42 2.91 2.72 2.92
CA ILE A 42 4.33 2.82 2.59
C ILE A 42 4.49 3.18 1.12
N GLY A 43 5.22 4.26 0.83
CA GLY A 43 5.51 4.73 -0.52
C GLY A 43 4.48 5.73 -1.08
N GLU A 44 4.92 6.50 -2.07
CA GLU A 44 4.07 7.41 -2.85
C GLU A 44 4.37 7.22 -4.35
N PRO A 45 3.48 6.56 -5.12
CA PRO A 45 2.20 5.98 -4.72
C PRO A 45 2.37 4.77 -3.77
N THR A 46 1.31 4.39 -3.05
CA THR A 46 1.39 3.33 -2.04
C THR A 46 1.87 2.00 -2.64
N LEU A 47 2.93 1.47 -2.07
CA LEU A 47 3.61 0.23 -2.46
C LEU A 47 3.18 -0.97 -1.59
N ALA A 48 3.00 -0.74 -0.30
CA ALA A 48 2.51 -1.72 0.66
C ALA A 48 1.68 -1.04 1.75
N ILE A 49 0.77 -1.81 2.36
CA ILE A 49 -0.01 -1.39 3.52
C ILE A 49 0.29 -2.36 4.65
N VAL A 50 0.55 -1.86 5.85
CA VAL A 50 0.74 -2.68 7.06
C VAL A 50 -0.32 -2.33 8.08
N SER A 51 -1.21 -3.26 8.39
CA SER A 51 -2.27 -3.09 9.39
C SER A 51 -1.87 -3.76 10.69
N PHE A 52 -1.70 -2.97 11.75
CA PHE A 52 -1.41 -3.48 13.08
C PHE A 52 -2.71 -3.78 13.82
N GLN A 53 -2.89 -5.05 14.18
CA GLN A 53 -3.96 -5.54 15.04
C GLN A 53 -3.41 -5.72 16.46
N HIS A 54 -4.22 -6.25 17.38
CA HIS A 54 -3.81 -6.38 18.78
C HIS A 54 -2.63 -7.35 18.99
N ASP A 55 -2.56 -8.41 18.20
CA ASP A 55 -1.64 -9.55 18.38
C ASP A 55 -0.79 -9.86 17.14
N ARG A 56 -0.95 -9.09 16.05
CA ARG A 56 -0.27 -9.34 14.78
C ARG A 56 -0.15 -8.09 13.92
N ALA A 57 0.76 -8.13 12.96
CA ALA A 57 0.86 -7.18 11.86
C ALA A 57 0.53 -7.88 10.54
N GLU A 58 -0.47 -7.37 9.81
CA GLU A 58 -0.87 -7.90 8.49
C GLU A 58 -0.33 -7.00 7.38
N VAL A 59 0.25 -7.61 6.35
CA VAL A 59 0.77 -6.89 5.17
C VAL A 59 -0.20 -7.10 4.00
N LEU A 60 -0.63 -5.99 3.40
CA LEU A 60 -1.59 -5.96 2.31
C LEU A 60 -0.96 -5.32 1.07
N LEU A 61 -1.21 -5.93 -0.08
CA LEU A 61 -0.94 -5.34 -1.39
C LEU A 61 -2.04 -4.32 -1.71
N PRO A 62 -1.70 -3.05 -2.00
CA PRO A 62 -2.67 -2.03 -2.39
C PRO A 62 -3.46 -2.46 -3.62
N ALA A 63 -4.75 -2.11 -3.66
CA ALA A 63 -5.57 -2.39 -4.82
C ALA A 63 -5.08 -1.57 -6.03
N MET A 64 -5.01 -2.22 -7.20
CA MET A 64 -4.63 -1.55 -8.44
C MET A 64 -5.89 -1.02 -9.12
N GLU A 65 -6.07 0.29 -9.13
CA GLU A 65 -7.18 0.92 -9.85
C GLU A 65 -6.70 1.38 -11.23
N TRP A 66 -7.00 0.58 -12.24
CA TRP A 66 -6.97 1.06 -13.62
C TRP A 66 -8.19 1.95 -13.81
N ARG A 67 -7.99 3.21 -14.21
CA ARG A 67 -9.06 4.22 -14.36
C ARG A 67 -10.21 3.83 -15.32
N HIS A 68 -10.14 2.67 -15.96
CA HIS A 68 -11.03 2.23 -17.03
C HIS A 68 -11.96 1.06 -16.68
N HIS A 69 -11.92 0.49 -15.47
CA HIS A 69 -12.83 -0.60 -15.08
C HIS A 69 -13.52 -0.36 -13.73
N ASP A 70 -14.74 -0.88 -13.62
CA ASP A 70 -15.73 -0.65 -12.56
C ASP A 70 -15.17 -0.43 -11.15
N ILE A 71 -15.54 0.72 -10.58
CA ILE A 71 -14.99 1.35 -9.37
C ILE A 71 -15.34 0.57 -8.07
N HIS A 72 -16.14 -0.48 -8.12
CA HIS A 72 -16.89 -0.91 -6.93
C HIS A 72 -16.26 -1.96 -6.01
N THR A 73 -15.10 -2.56 -6.31
CA THR A 73 -14.62 -3.72 -5.50
C THR A 73 -13.10 -3.90 -5.35
N ALA A 74 -12.26 -2.95 -5.74
CA ALA A 74 -10.82 -3.13 -5.62
C ALA A 74 -10.37 -3.03 -4.15
N LYS A 75 -10.35 -4.16 -3.44
CA LYS A 75 -9.89 -4.24 -2.04
C LYS A 75 -8.40 -4.56 -1.97
N PRO A 76 -7.66 -4.02 -0.98
CA PRO A 76 -6.31 -4.48 -0.68
C PRO A 76 -6.30 -6.00 -0.47
N ARG A 77 -5.27 -6.67 -1.00
CA ARG A 77 -5.14 -8.12 -0.93
C ARG A 77 -4.11 -8.51 0.10
N SER A 78 -4.49 -9.33 1.07
CA SER A 78 -3.55 -9.87 2.06
C SER A 78 -2.41 -10.63 1.40
N GLN A 79 -1.18 -10.30 1.80
CA GLN A 79 0.06 -11.01 1.45
C GLN A 79 0.56 -11.91 2.58
N GLY A 80 -0.05 -11.81 3.77
CA GLY A 80 0.31 -12.55 4.95
C GLY A 80 0.33 -11.66 6.19
N GLY A 81 0.65 -12.26 7.33
CA GLY A 81 0.79 -11.56 8.60
C GLY A 81 1.85 -12.20 9.47
N VAL A 82 2.34 -11.41 10.43
CA VAL A 82 3.33 -11.82 11.42
C VAL A 82 2.70 -11.66 12.79
N ASP A 83 2.51 -12.77 13.49
CA ASP A 83 2.02 -12.77 14.85
C ASP A 83 3.11 -12.26 15.80
N GLU A 84 2.71 -11.52 16.84
CA GLU A 84 3.63 -10.96 17.82
C GLU A 84 4.41 -12.05 18.57
N GLN A 85 3.76 -13.15 18.92
CA GLN A 85 4.32 -14.17 19.83
C GLN A 85 5.32 -15.10 19.15
N SER A 86 5.09 -15.44 17.88
CA SER A 86 5.87 -16.42 17.11
C SER A 86 6.73 -15.77 16.03
N GLY A 87 6.42 -14.54 15.67
CA GLY A 87 7.04 -13.81 14.58
C GLY A 87 8.18 -12.90 15.01
N SER A 88 8.75 -12.22 14.03
CA SER A 88 9.85 -11.28 14.23
C SER A 88 9.74 -10.09 13.29
N LEU A 89 10.37 -8.98 13.69
CA LEU A 89 10.50 -7.79 12.85
C LEU A 89 11.14 -8.11 11.49
N ALA A 90 12.12 -9.01 11.45
CA ALA A 90 12.79 -9.40 10.21
C ALA A 90 11.82 -10.07 9.22
N GLN A 91 10.93 -10.93 9.71
CA GLN A 91 9.88 -11.53 8.87
C GLN A 91 8.89 -10.49 8.36
N LEU A 92 8.51 -9.52 9.20
CA LEU A 92 7.62 -8.43 8.79
C LEU A 92 8.27 -7.57 7.70
N LEU A 93 9.55 -7.22 7.86
CA LEU A 93 10.31 -6.47 6.86
C LEU A 93 10.41 -7.24 5.53
N ALA A 94 10.70 -8.53 5.58
CA ALA A 94 10.75 -9.36 4.38
C ALA A 94 9.39 -9.39 3.65
N LEU A 95 8.28 -9.57 4.37
CA LEU A 95 6.92 -9.52 3.81
C LEU A 95 6.61 -8.15 3.17
N VAL A 96 7.03 -7.05 3.82
CA VAL A 96 6.88 -5.70 3.28
C VAL A 96 7.68 -5.54 1.99
N ASP A 97 8.96 -5.92 1.98
CA ASP A 97 9.83 -5.82 0.81
C ASP A 97 9.32 -6.65 -0.37
N GLU A 98 8.88 -7.89 -0.11
CA GLU A 98 8.27 -8.77 -1.12
C GLU A 98 6.99 -8.15 -1.70
N THR A 99 6.14 -7.59 -0.84
CA THR A 99 4.89 -6.92 -1.26
C THR A 99 5.18 -5.69 -2.11
N MET A 100 6.16 -4.89 -1.71
CA MET A 100 6.58 -3.70 -2.46
C MET A 100 7.18 -4.08 -3.81
N ALA A 101 8.04 -5.10 -3.85
CA ALA A 101 8.59 -5.63 -5.10
C ALA A 101 7.49 -6.14 -6.02
N LEU A 102 6.47 -6.83 -5.48
CA LEU A 102 5.30 -7.25 -6.24
C LEU A 102 4.54 -6.05 -6.81
N ARG A 103 4.30 -5.02 -6.00
CA ARG A 103 3.61 -3.80 -6.46
C ARG A 103 4.39 -3.08 -7.55
N LEU A 104 5.70 -2.95 -7.43
CA LEU A 104 6.56 -2.29 -8.43
C LEU A 104 6.57 -3.01 -9.79
N LYS A 105 6.29 -4.32 -9.85
CA LYS A 105 6.16 -5.04 -11.14
C LYS A 105 4.98 -4.56 -11.99
N SER A 106 3.96 -3.98 -11.37
CA SER A 106 2.81 -3.42 -12.09
C SER A 106 3.05 -2.02 -12.66
N PHE A 107 4.21 -1.41 -12.40
CA PHE A 107 4.50 -0.06 -12.88
C PHE A 107 4.90 -0.11 -14.35
N HIS A 108 4.31 0.76 -15.16
CA HIS A 108 4.56 0.85 -16.59
C HIS A 108 5.34 2.12 -16.93
N GLU A 109 6.11 2.07 -18.01
CA GLU A 109 6.82 3.23 -18.53
C GLU A 109 5.87 4.17 -19.28
N CYS A 110 6.07 5.47 -19.07
CA CYS A 110 5.43 6.49 -19.87
C CYS A 110 5.98 6.46 -21.31
N GLY A 111 5.12 6.25 -22.30
CA GLY A 111 5.50 6.23 -23.72
C GLY A 111 6.11 7.53 -24.23
N SER A 112 5.99 8.65 -23.49
CA SER A 112 6.59 9.94 -23.88
C SER A 112 7.93 10.24 -23.21
N CYS A 113 8.17 9.82 -21.96
CA CYS A 113 9.37 10.21 -21.21
C CYS A 113 10.13 9.05 -20.57
N GLY A 114 9.67 7.80 -20.77
CA GLY A 114 10.29 6.59 -20.23
C GLY A 114 10.18 6.41 -18.71
N LYS A 115 9.60 7.38 -17.99
CA LYS A 115 9.45 7.30 -16.53
C LYS A 115 8.52 6.14 -16.15
N ARG A 116 8.95 5.27 -15.24
CA ARG A 116 8.08 4.26 -14.62
C ARG A 116 7.08 4.93 -13.68
N CYS A 117 5.80 4.66 -13.90
CA CYS A 117 4.69 5.20 -13.11
C CYS A 117 3.74 4.07 -12.73
N ALA A 118 3.08 4.23 -11.58
CA ALA A 118 2.00 3.35 -11.22
C ALA A 118 0.82 3.50 -12.21
N PRO A 119 0.08 2.41 -12.51
CA PRO A 119 -1.04 2.42 -13.46
C PRO A 119 -2.06 3.53 -13.22
N GLU A 120 -2.42 3.81 -11.97
CA GLU A 120 -3.41 4.82 -11.58
C GLU A 120 -2.96 6.27 -11.85
N LEU A 121 -1.65 6.47 -12.06
CA LEU A 121 -1.02 7.74 -12.43
C LEU A 121 -0.78 7.89 -13.93
N LEU A 122 -1.03 6.83 -14.71
CA LEU A 122 -0.97 6.87 -16.16
C LEU A 122 -2.36 7.24 -16.72
N GLY A 123 -2.36 8.04 -17.78
CA GLY A 123 -3.49 8.22 -18.67
C GLY A 123 -3.19 7.64 -20.04
N SER A 124 -4.10 7.82 -20.98
CA SER A 124 -3.87 7.47 -22.39
C SER A 124 -3.75 8.72 -23.25
N LEU A 125 -2.74 8.74 -24.13
CA LEU A 125 -2.62 9.74 -25.19
C LEU A 125 -2.34 8.99 -26.49
N GLN A 126 -3.28 9.06 -27.45
CA GLN A 126 -3.18 8.34 -28.74
C GLN A 126 -2.99 6.82 -28.59
N GLY A 127 -3.58 6.22 -27.56
CA GLY A 127 -3.47 4.78 -27.29
C GLY A 127 -2.24 4.37 -26.47
N GLU A 128 -1.29 5.28 -26.24
CA GLU A 128 -0.09 5.01 -25.43
C GLU A 128 -0.28 5.41 -23.95
N PRO A 129 0.29 4.66 -22.98
CA PRO A 129 0.27 5.03 -21.58
C PRO A 129 1.22 6.20 -21.32
N VAL A 130 0.70 7.31 -20.79
CA VAL A 130 1.48 8.54 -20.58
C VAL A 130 1.28 9.08 -19.17
N CYS A 131 2.34 9.54 -18.51
CA CYS A 131 2.27 10.10 -17.17
C CYS A 131 1.53 11.45 -17.14
N ARG A 132 1.00 11.82 -15.97
CA ARG A 132 0.26 13.09 -15.79
C ARG A 132 1.03 14.31 -16.28
N ASP A 133 2.34 14.38 -16.05
CA ASP A 133 3.16 15.51 -16.44
C ASP A 133 3.22 15.68 -17.96
N CYS A 134 3.29 14.58 -18.70
CA CYS A 134 3.31 14.58 -20.17
C CYS A 134 1.92 14.79 -20.80
N ILE A 135 0.84 14.54 -20.04
CA ILE A 135 -0.54 14.84 -20.46
C ILE A 135 -0.92 16.29 -20.17
N LYS A 136 -0.37 16.88 -19.12
CA LYS A 136 -0.72 18.23 -18.66
C LYS A 136 -0.51 19.26 -19.77
N GLY A 137 -1.58 19.96 -20.16
CA GLY A 137 -1.55 20.99 -21.21
C GLY A 137 -1.79 20.50 -22.64
N ARG A 138 -1.91 19.19 -22.87
CA ARG A 138 -2.34 18.63 -24.16
C ARG A 138 -3.86 18.41 -24.13
N ARG A 139 -4.58 18.98 -25.11
CA ARG A 139 -6.04 18.77 -25.24
C ARG A 139 -6.29 17.28 -25.53
N VAL A 140 -6.75 16.55 -24.53
CA VAL A 140 -7.24 15.18 -24.71
C VAL A 140 -8.64 15.31 -25.29
N LEU A 141 -8.81 14.95 -26.57
CA LEU A 141 -10.13 14.81 -27.17
C LEU A 141 -10.70 13.49 -26.63
N PHE A 142 -11.81 13.60 -25.88
CA PHE A 142 -12.63 12.47 -25.47
C PHE A 142 -13.31 11.82 -26.68
#